data_AF-A0A962UGQ4-F1
#
_entry.id   AF-A0A962UGQ4-F1
#
_cell.length_a   1.000
_cell.length_b   1.000
_cell.length_c   1.000
_cell.angle_alpha   90.00
_cell.angle_beta   90.00
_cell.angle_gamma   90.00
#
_symmetry.space_group_name_H-M   'P 1'
#
loop_
_entity.id
_entity.type
_entity.pdbx_description
1 polymer ?
#
loop_
_entity_poly.entity_id
_entity_poly.type
_entity_poly.pdbx_seq_one_letter_code
_entity_poly.pdbx_strand_id
1 'polypeptide(L)'
;MSSQVTALRSDRHLADSIRRVLATPGAPLDERIRHALEPLFDHDFSRVRIYTDAAAAQCAARLNARAFTVDERVVFAAGAYAPATKAGLRVLAHELTH
;
A
#
# COMPACT_ATOMS: atom_id res chain seq x y z
N MET A 1 -8.68 -15.63 -32.72
CA MET A 1 -8.77 -14.21 -32.33
C MET A 1 -9.60 -14.03 -31.05
N SER A 2 -9.09 -14.34 -29.85
CA SER A 2 -9.85 -14.08 -28.59
C SER A 2 -9.04 -13.80 -27.32
N SER A 3 -7.72 -13.62 -27.41
CA SER A 3 -6.91 -13.41 -26.19
C SER A 3 -6.83 -11.96 -25.70
N GLN A 4 -7.26 -10.97 -26.49
CA GLN A 4 -7.18 -9.54 -26.11
C GLN A 4 -8.32 -9.08 -25.18
N VAL A 5 -9.48 -9.74 -25.17
CA VAL A 5 -10.65 -9.33 -24.37
C VAL A 5 -10.49 -9.65 -22.88
N THR A 6 -9.73 -10.69 -22.52
CA THR A 6 -9.52 -11.11 -21.13
C THR A 6 -8.55 -10.18 -20.38
N ALA A 7 -7.46 -9.74 -21.00
CA ALA A 7 -6.47 -8.85 -20.37
C ALA A 7 -7.06 -7.47 -20.00
N LEU A 8 -7.76 -6.84 -20.93
CA LEU A 8 -8.42 -5.54 -20.71
C LEU A 8 -9.50 -5.57 -19.60
N ARG A 9 -10.14 -6.74 -19.39
CA ARG A 9 -11.11 -6.94 -18.31
C ARG A 9 -10.41 -7.12 -16.95
N SER A 10 -9.31 -7.85 -16.91
CA SER A 10 -8.50 -8.03 -15.71
C SER A 10 -7.90 -6.70 -15.20
N ASP A 11 -7.38 -5.88 -16.12
CA ASP A 11 -6.80 -4.57 -15.80
C ASP A 11 -7.84 -3.61 -15.23
N ARG A 12 -9.03 -3.57 -15.84
CA ARG A 12 -10.14 -2.75 -15.31
C ARG A 12 -10.57 -3.21 -13.92
N HIS A 13 -10.73 -4.51 -13.72
CA HIS A 13 -11.13 -5.06 -12.42
C HIS A 13 -10.08 -4.83 -11.33
N LEU A 14 -8.80 -4.73 -11.70
CA LEU A 14 -7.71 -4.36 -10.78
C LEU A 14 -7.78 -2.87 -10.42
N ALA A 15 -7.93 -2.00 -11.42
CA ALA A 15 -8.09 -0.56 -11.20
C ALA A 15 -9.29 -0.25 -10.28
N ASP A 16 -10.41 -0.94 -10.47
CA ASP A 16 -11.60 -0.78 -9.64
C ASP A 16 -11.39 -1.29 -8.20
N SER A 17 -10.59 -2.34 -8.03
CA SER A 17 -10.18 -2.83 -6.71
C SER A 17 -9.34 -1.80 -5.97
N ILE A 18 -8.35 -1.21 -6.64
CA ILE A 18 -7.51 -0.15 -6.07
C ILE A 18 -8.38 1.05 -5.69
N ARG A 19 -9.23 1.54 -6.60
CA ARG A 19 -10.16 2.64 -6.31
C ARG A 19 -11.04 2.37 -5.10
N ARG A 20 -11.56 1.15 -4.96
CA ARG A 20 -12.40 0.77 -3.81
C ARG A 20 -11.63 0.82 -2.49
N VAL A 21 -10.40 0.30 -2.46
CA VAL A 21 -9.55 0.36 -1.25
C VAL A 21 -9.26 1.81 -0.88
N LEU A 22 -8.81 2.61 -1.86
CA LEU A 22 -8.43 4.01 -1.66
C LEU A 22 -9.63 4.97 -1.46
N ALA A 23 -10.86 4.50 -1.62
CA ALA A 23 -12.07 5.25 -1.29
C ALA A 23 -12.39 5.21 0.22
N THR A 24 -11.75 4.31 0.97
CA THR A 24 -11.80 4.34 2.44
C THR A 24 -10.76 5.32 2.98
N PRO A 25 -10.90 5.83 4.22
CA PRO A 25 -9.96 6.83 4.75
C PRO A 25 -8.52 6.34 4.98
N GLY A 26 -8.32 5.03 5.19
CA GLY A 26 -7.08 4.46 5.72
C GLY A 26 -6.79 4.88 7.17
N ALA A 27 -5.75 4.32 7.77
CA ALA A 27 -5.23 4.74 9.07
C ALA A 27 -4.05 5.70 8.89
N PRO A 28 -3.85 6.72 9.74
CA PRO A 28 -2.61 7.49 9.71
C PRO A 28 -1.40 6.59 9.98
N LEU A 29 -0.25 6.93 9.42
CA LEU A 29 1.01 6.32 9.84
C LEU A 29 1.20 6.57 11.34
N ASP A 30 1.57 5.52 12.07
CA ASP A 30 1.82 5.60 13.52
C ASP A 30 2.83 6.72 13.82
N GLU A 31 2.49 7.56 14.78
CA GLU A 31 3.23 8.79 15.09
C GLU A 31 4.69 8.52 15.48
N ARG A 32 4.96 7.44 16.23
CA ARG A 32 6.33 7.12 16.65
C ARG A 32 7.17 6.66 15.46
N ILE A 33 6.58 5.88 14.57
CA ILE A 33 7.24 5.40 13.35
C ILE A 33 7.48 6.57 12.41
N ARG A 34 6.47 7.44 12.23
CA ARG A 34 6.55 8.65 11.42
C ARG A 34 7.72 9.53 11.87
N HIS A 35 7.76 9.93 13.14
CA HIS A 35 8.83 10.79 13.67
C HIS A 35 10.23 10.16 13.60
N ALA A 36 10.33 8.82 13.65
CA ALA A 36 11.60 8.14 13.49
C ALA A 36 12.09 8.13 12.02
N LEU A 37 11.19 8.17 11.05
CA LEU A 37 11.52 8.07 9.62
C LEU A 37 11.65 9.44 8.94
N GLU A 38 10.84 10.44 9.27
CA GLU A 38 10.86 11.76 8.63
C GLU A 38 12.28 12.38 8.53
N PRO A 39 13.13 12.36 9.58
CA PRO A 39 14.50 12.91 9.49
C PRO A 39 15.44 12.09 8.60
N LEU A 40 15.18 10.80 8.43
CA LEU A 40 15.99 9.92 7.57
C LEU A 40 15.70 10.16 6.07
N PHE A 41 14.51 10.67 5.77
CA PHE A 41 14.02 10.94 4.42
C PHE A 41 14.00 12.42 4.07
N ASP A 42 14.20 13.32 5.04
CA ASP A 42 14.00 14.77 4.89
C ASP A 42 12.63 15.11 4.28
N HIS A 43 11.58 14.43 4.78
CA HIS A 43 10.23 14.50 4.23
C HIS A 43 9.16 14.40 5.31
N ASP A 44 8.03 15.09 5.14
CA ASP A 44 6.86 15.01 6.03
C ASP A 44 5.93 13.85 5.63
N PHE A 45 5.69 12.91 6.53
CA PHE A 45 4.79 11.78 6.30
C PHE A 45 3.43 11.93 7.00
N SER A 46 3.08 13.12 7.49
CA SER A 46 1.80 13.39 8.20
C SER A 46 0.56 13.06 7.38
N ARG A 47 0.67 13.16 6.05
CA ARG A 47 -0.42 12.88 5.10
C ARG A 47 -0.50 11.40 4.70
N VAL A 48 0.49 10.58 5.07
CA VAL A 48 0.52 9.15 4.73
C VAL A 48 -0.67 8.42 5.37
N ARG A 49 -1.32 7.57 4.57
CA ARG A 49 -2.40 6.68 4.99
C ARG A 49 -2.05 5.22 4.71
N ILE A 50 -2.24 4.38 5.70
CA ILE A 50 -1.92 2.96 5.72
C ILE A 50 -3.21 2.15 5.58
N TYR A 51 -3.22 1.19 4.65
CA TYR A 51 -4.36 0.31 4.39
C TYR A 51 -3.93 -1.14 4.62
N THR A 52 -4.57 -1.80 5.58
CA THR A 52 -4.22 -3.17 6.03
C THR A 52 -5.43 -4.09 6.16
N ASP A 53 -6.61 -3.62 5.79
CA ASP A 53 -7.84 -4.40 5.88
C ASP A 53 -7.90 -5.54 4.86
N ALA A 54 -8.97 -6.34 4.92
CA ALA A 54 -9.13 -7.48 4.04
C ALA A 54 -9.20 -7.10 2.54
N ALA A 55 -9.70 -5.91 2.20
CA ALA A 55 -9.79 -5.45 0.83
C ALA A 55 -8.42 -5.01 0.30
N ALA A 56 -7.65 -4.29 1.12
CA ALA A 56 -6.25 -3.93 0.86
C ALA A 56 -5.40 -5.19 0.64
N ALA A 57 -5.53 -6.18 1.53
CA ALA A 57 -4.79 -7.42 1.43
C ALA A 57 -5.08 -8.19 0.13
N GLN A 58 -6.36 -8.29 -0.26
CA GLN A 58 -6.75 -8.91 -1.53
C GLN A 58 -6.22 -8.12 -2.74
N CYS A 59 -6.25 -6.79 -2.67
CA CYS A 59 -5.76 -5.93 -3.74
C CYS A 59 -4.25 -6.10 -3.96
N ALA A 60 -3.46 -6.07 -2.88
CA ALA A 60 -2.01 -6.29 -2.94
C ALA A 60 -1.66 -7.70 -3.46
N ALA A 61 -2.41 -8.72 -3.04
CA ALA A 61 -2.24 -10.09 -3.55
C ALA A 61 -2.48 -10.20 -5.06
N ARG A 62 -3.47 -9.50 -5.61
CA ARG A 62 -3.74 -9.46 -7.07
C ARG A 62 -2.60 -8.83 -7.86
N LEU A 63 -1.82 -7.95 -7.24
CA LEU A 63 -0.61 -7.34 -7.81
C LEU A 63 0.65 -8.19 -7.57
N ASN A 64 0.54 -9.33 -6.87
CA ASN A 64 1.68 -10.10 -6.36
C ASN A 64 2.67 -9.25 -5.54
N ALA A 65 2.15 -8.26 -4.81
CA ALA A 65 2.93 -7.30 -4.05
C ALA A 65 2.77 -7.53 -2.54
N ARG A 66 3.84 -7.29 -1.77
CA ARG A 66 3.77 -7.27 -0.30
C ARG A 66 3.18 -5.96 0.22
N ALA A 67 3.47 -4.87 -0.48
CA ALA A 67 2.85 -3.57 -0.32
C ALA A 67 3.00 -2.79 -1.64
N PHE A 68 2.29 -1.68 -1.78
CA PHE A 68 2.50 -0.71 -2.86
C PHE A 68 2.03 0.68 -2.42
N THR A 69 2.59 1.72 -3.04
CA THR A 69 2.24 3.13 -2.80
C THR A 69 1.48 3.74 -3.98
N VAL A 70 0.47 4.55 -3.68
CA VAL A 70 -0.23 5.45 -4.62
C VAL A 70 -0.38 6.81 -3.95
N ASP A 71 0.36 7.81 -4.41
CA ASP A 71 0.49 9.11 -3.74
C ASP A 71 0.86 8.89 -2.25
N GLU A 72 0.14 9.53 -1.32
CA GLU A 72 0.37 9.41 0.13
C GLU A 72 -0.34 8.19 0.74
N ARG A 73 -0.56 7.11 -0.02
CA ARG A 73 -1.35 5.95 0.42
C ARG A 73 -0.58 4.66 0.23
N VAL A 74 -0.31 3.94 1.32
CA VAL A 74 0.43 2.68 1.32
C VAL A 74 -0.52 1.53 1.63
N VAL A 75 -0.61 0.59 0.71
CA VAL A 75 -1.50 -0.58 0.80
C VAL A 75 -0.66 -1.82 1.08
N PHE A 76 -1.00 -2.58 2.12
CA PHE A 76 -0.25 -3.77 2.53
C PHE A 76 -1.04 -5.07 2.27
N ALA A 77 -0.30 -6.12 1.90
CA ALA A 77 -0.79 -7.49 1.95
C ALA A 77 -1.06 -7.95 3.40
N ALA A 78 -1.83 -9.02 3.57
CA ALA A 78 -2.13 -9.58 4.89
C ALA A 78 -0.83 -9.88 5.67
N GLY A 79 -0.72 -9.33 6.88
CA GLY A 79 0.45 -9.50 7.75
C GLY A 79 1.73 -8.78 7.32
N ALA A 80 1.71 -8.03 6.20
CA ALA A 80 2.90 -7.33 5.72
C ALA A 80 3.19 -6.03 6.50
N TYR A 81 2.15 -5.37 7.04
CA TYR A 81 2.32 -4.23 7.93
C TYR A 81 2.68 -4.71 9.34
N ALA A 82 3.97 -4.82 9.59
CA ALA A 82 4.52 -5.23 10.89
C ALA A 82 5.72 -4.34 11.25
N PRO A 83 5.51 -3.04 11.50
CA PRO A 83 6.61 -2.08 11.63
C PRO A 83 7.48 -2.29 12.87
N ALA A 84 7.01 -3.05 13.86
CA ALA A 84 7.82 -3.51 14.99
C ALA A 84 8.86 -4.59 14.63
N THR A 85 8.78 -5.16 13.42
CA THR A 85 9.73 -6.17 12.94
C THR A 85 10.68 -5.55 11.92
N LYS A 86 11.94 -6.00 11.89
CA LYS A 86 12.91 -5.56 10.87
C LYS A 86 12.40 -5.77 9.44
N ALA A 87 11.71 -6.88 9.20
CA ALA A 87 11.20 -7.23 7.87
C ALA A 87 10.04 -6.31 7.45
N GLY A 88 9.09 -6.02 8.34
CA GLY A 88 7.97 -5.12 8.05
C GLY A 88 8.42 -3.66 7.95
N LEU A 89 9.32 -3.21 8.83
CA LEU A 89 9.90 -1.87 8.76
C LEU A 89 10.64 -1.64 7.43
N ARG A 90 11.39 -2.63 6.95
CA ARG A 90 12.06 -2.54 5.64
C ARG A 90 11.07 -2.39 4.48
N VAL A 91 9.94 -3.09 4.51
CA VAL A 91 8.89 -2.92 3.49
C VAL A 91 8.31 -1.51 3.58
N LEU A 92 7.91 -1.07 4.77
CA LEU A 92 7.38 0.28 4.96
C LEU A 92 8.35 1.37 4.46
N ALA A 93 9.63 1.31 4.84
CA ALA A 93 10.62 2.29 4.40
C ALA A 93 10.84 2.26 2.87
N HIS A 94 10.77 1.08 2.24
CA HIS A 94 10.81 0.98 0.78
C HIS A 94 9.62 1.68 0.14
N GLU A 95 8.41 1.42 0.65
CA GLU A 95 7.19 2.03 0.10
C GLU A 95 7.14 3.54 0.29
N LEU A 96 7.69 4.08 1.40
CA LEU A 96 7.78 5.52 1.65
C LEU A 96 8.79 6.26 0.76
N THR A 97 9.59 5.53 -0.03
CA THR A 97 10.50 6.12 -1.02
C THR A 97 9.77 6.43 -2.34
N HIS A 98 8.64 5.77 -2.59
CA HIS A 98 7.81 5.98 -3.79
C HIS A 98 6.82 7.11 -3.54
#